data_AF-A0A3C0GEP8-F1
#
_entry.id   AF-A0A3C0GEP8-F1
#
_cell.length_a   1.000
_cell.length_b   1.000
_cell.length_c   1.000
_cell.angle_alpha   90.00
_cell.angle_beta   90.00
_cell.angle_gamma   90.00
#
_symmetry.space_group_name_H-M   'P 1'
#
loop_
_entity.id
_entity.type
_entity.pdbx_description
1 polymer ?
#
loop_
_entity_poly.entity_id
_entity_poly.type
_entity_poly.pdbx_seq_one_letter_code
_entity_poly.pdbx_strand_id
1 'polypeptide(L)' 'GTNGCIKFSFFGSKVHLISKTEERVFEFNNPKHVQEPMIEATVNFFLGNNKNPCSAEEGLLVIDILERLSSR' A
#
# COMPACT_ATOMS: atom_id res chain seq x y z
N GLY A 1 16.22 5.00 -2.83
CA GLY A 1 17.03 4.09 -3.67
C GLY A 1 18.31 4.78 -4.09
N THR A 2 19.15 4.12 -4.87
CA THR A 2 20.47 4.65 -5.28
C THR A 2 20.40 5.87 -6.20
N ASN A 3 19.30 6.07 -6.92
CA ASN A 3 19.12 7.17 -7.88
C ASN A 3 18.21 8.30 -7.39
N GLY A 4 17.75 8.25 -6.15
CA GLY A 4 16.77 9.20 -5.63
C GLY A 4 15.86 8.60 -4.55
N CYS A 5 14.79 9.32 -4.22
CA CYS A 5 13.81 8.91 -3.23
C CYS A 5 12.39 9.31 -3.62
N ILE A 6 11.44 8.56 -3.09
CA ILE A 6 10.03 8.93 -3.06
C ILE A 6 9.70 9.33 -1.63
N LYS A 7 9.05 10.48 -1.45
CA LYS A 7 8.61 10.98 -0.14
C LYS A 7 7.12 11.22 -0.16
N PHE A 8 6.43 10.73 0.85
CA PHE A 8 5.00 10.98 1.06
C PHE A 8 4.68 10.90 2.54
N SER A 9 3.53 11.47 2.91
CA SER A 9 2.97 11.34 4.26
C SER A 9 1.74 10.45 4.19
N PHE A 10 1.57 9.58 5.18
CA PHE A 10 0.37 8.75 5.32
C PHE A 10 -0.92 9.58 5.44
N PHE A 11 -0.83 10.77 6.03
CA PHE A 11 -1.96 11.69 6.20
C PHE A 11 -1.93 12.86 5.20
N GLY A 12 -1.01 12.84 4.24
CA GLY A 12 -0.89 13.86 3.21
C GLY A 12 -1.72 13.54 1.96
N SER A 13 -1.63 14.42 0.96
CA SER A 13 -2.27 14.28 -0.36
C SER A 13 -1.27 14.43 -1.52
N LYS A 14 0.03 14.33 -1.21
CA LYS A 14 1.12 14.53 -2.16
C LYS A 14 2.16 13.42 -2.07
N VAL A 15 2.66 13.01 -3.23
CA VAL A 15 3.83 12.15 -3.39
C VAL A 15 4.91 12.93 -4.14
N HIS A 16 6.10 13.02 -3.56
CA HIS A 16 7.25 13.68 -4.16
C HIS A 16 8.20 12.62 -4.72
N LEU A 17 8.50 12.71 -6.00
CA LEU A 17 9.60 11.97 -6.63
C LEU A 17 10.79 12.92 -6.77
N ILE A 18 11.92 12.56 -6.16
CA ILE A 18 13.15 13.33 -6.19
C ILE A 18 14.26 12.42 -6.72
N SER A 19 14.83 12.77 -7.87
CA SER A 19 15.97 12.09 -8.48
C SER A 19 17.09 13.08 -8.81
N LYS A 20 18.21 12.58 -9.37
CA LYS A 20 19.31 13.43 -9.81
C LYS A 20 18.94 14.37 -10.97
N THR A 21 17.91 14.03 -11.73
CA THR A 21 17.55 14.71 -12.98
C THR A 21 16.19 15.38 -12.94
N GLU A 22 15.34 15.01 -11.99
CA GLU A 22 13.97 15.52 -11.91
C GLU A 22 13.46 15.59 -10.48
N GLU A 23 12.62 16.59 -10.23
CA GLU A 23 11.73 16.67 -9.08
C GLU A 23 10.29 16.83 -9.59
N ARG A 24 9.40 15.95 -9.13
CA ARG A 24 7.99 15.95 -9.55
C ARG A 24 7.08 15.70 -8.35
N VAL A 25 5.95 16.41 -8.33
CA VAL A 25 4.91 16.24 -7.31
C VAL A 25 3.67 15.63 -7.98
N PHE A 26 3.16 14.56 -7.37
CA PHE A 26 1.89 13.94 -7.72
C PHE A 26 0.88 14.28 -6.63
N GLU A 27 -0.26 14.84 -7.01
CA GLU A 27 -1.35 15.15 -6.07
C GLU A 27 -2.46 14.12 -6.21
N PHE A 28 -3.06 13.74 -5.09
CA PHE A 28 -4.18 12.79 -5.07
C PHE A 28 -5.22 13.20 -4.03
N ASN A 29 -6.47 12.81 -4.27
CA ASN A 29 -7.53 12.99 -3.29
C ASN A 29 -7.58 11.77 -2.38
N ASN A 30 -7.55 11.99 -1.07
CA ASN A 30 -7.74 10.91 -0.12
C ASN A 30 -9.16 10.34 -0.25
N PRO A 31 -9.32 9.00 -0.27
CA PRO A 31 -10.63 8.40 -0.33
C PRO A 31 -11.43 8.74 0.93
N LYS A 32 -12.74 8.93 0.78
CA LYS A 32 -13.64 9.15 1.91
C LYS A 32 -13.66 7.95 2.86
N HIS A 33 -13.59 6.74 2.31
CA HIS A 33 -13.56 5.48 3.05
C HIS A 33 -12.30 4.70 2.66
N VAL A 34 -11.30 4.72 3.55
CA VAL A 34 -9.98 4.11 3.28
C VAL A 34 -10.06 2.61 2.98
N GLN A 35 -10.96 1.89 3.64
CA GLN A 35 -11.08 0.43 3.52
C GLN A 35 -12.00 -0.02 2.37
N GLU A 36 -12.76 0.89 1.77
CA GLU A 36 -13.74 0.55 0.72
C GLU A 36 -13.12 -0.22 -0.47
N PRO A 37 -11.93 0.16 -1.01
CA PRO A 37 -11.32 -0.60 -2.10
C PRO A 37 -10.96 -2.05 -1.72
N MET A 38 -10.54 -2.28 -0.48
CA MET A 38 -10.20 -3.63 0.00
C MET A 38 -11.46 -4.49 0.19
N ILE A 39 -12.53 -3.89 0.71
CA ILE A 39 -13.83 -4.55 0.87
C ILE A 39 -14.37 -4.96 -0.51
N GLU A 40 -14.38 -4.04 -1.47
CA GLU A 40 -14.83 -4.30 -2.84
C GLU A 40 -14.01 -5.42 -3.50
N ALA A 41 -12.68 -5.38 -3.39
CA ALA A 41 -11.81 -6.41 -3.94
C ALA A 41 -12.08 -7.80 -3.32
N THR A 42 -12.34 -7.84 -2.01
CA THR A 42 -12.64 -9.08 -1.27
C THR A 42 -13.99 -9.66 -1.70
N VAL A 43 -15.02 -8.83 -1.82
CA VAL A 43 -16.34 -9.26 -2.30
C VAL A 43 -16.24 -9.78 -3.74
N ASN A 44 -15.53 -9.06 -4.61
CA ASN A 44 -15.33 -9.48 -6.00
C ASN A 44 -14.58 -10.81 -6.11
N PHE A 45 -13.63 -11.10 -5.21
CA PHE A 45 -12.99 -12.41 -5.15
C PHE A 45 -13.99 -13.52 -4.82
N PHE A 46 -14.82 -13.36 -3.77
CA PHE A 46 -15.80 -14.39 -3.40
C PHE A 46 -16.91 -14.59 -4.44
N LEU A 47 -17.22 -13.55 -5.23
CA LEU A 47 -18.16 -13.65 -6.35
C LEU A 47 -17.54 -14.26 -7.62
N GLY A 48 -16.22 -14.55 -7.62
CA GLY A 48 -15.50 -15.05 -8.80
C GLY A 48 -15.23 -14.00 -9.87
N ASN A 49 -15.43 -12.72 -9.56
CA ASN A 49 -15.24 -11.60 -10.49
C ASN A 49 -13.79 -11.10 -10.54
N ASN A 50 -12.97 -11.43 -9.54
CA ASN A 50 -11.58 -11.00 -9.48
C ASN A 50 -10.72 -12.03 -8.71
N LYS A 51 -9.40 -11.84 -8.75
CA LYS A 51 -8.43 -12.64 -7.98
C LYS A 51 -8.45 -12.22 -6.51
N ASN A 52 -7.99 -13.11 -5.63
CA ASN A 52 -7.81 -12.82 -4.22
C ASN A 52 -6.89 -11.59 -4.05
N PRO A 53 -7.33 -10.51 -3.38
CA PRO A 53 -6.50 -9.31 -3.18
C PRO A 53 -5.32 -9.53 -2.22
N CYS A 54 -5.32 -10.58 -1.40
CA CYS A 54 -4.22 -10.91 -0.50
C CYS A 54 -4.19 -12.41 -0.18
N SER A 55 -3.10 -13.09 -0.48
CA SER A 55 -2.96 -14.53 -0.22
C SER A 55 -2.77 -14.84 1.27
N ALA A 56 -3.08 -16.09 1.66
CA ALA A 56 -2.86 -16.53 3.04
C ALA A 56 -1.36 -16.60 3.36
N GLU A 57 -0.55 -16.95 2.37
CA GLU A 57 0.90 -17.04 2.45
C GLU A 57 1.55 -15.68 2.72
N GLU A 58 1.09 -14.62 2.03
CA GLU A 58 1.51 -13.24 2.32
C GLU A 58 1.09 -12.81 3.73
N GLY A 59 -0.12 -13.16 4.15
CA GLY A 59 -0.59 -12.90 5.50
C GLY A 59 0.27 -13.55 6.59
N LEU A 60 0.64 -14.82 6.40
CA LEU A 60 1.54 -15.55 7.31
C LEU A 60 2.92 -14.88 7.40
N LEU A 61 3.49 -14.48 6.27
CA LEU A 61 4.78 -13.80 6.23
C LEU A 61 4.75 -12.48 7.02
N VAL A 62 3.69 -11.69 6.85
CA VAL A 62 3.52 -10.42 7.60
C VAL A 62 3.44 -10.69 9.10
N ILE A 63 2.68 -11.71 9.52
CA ILE A 63 2.54 -12.09 10.93
C ILE A 63 3.89 -12.53 11.51
N ASP A 64 4.64 -13.40 10.84
CA ASP A 64 5.98 -13.84 11.29
C ASP A 64 6.94 -12.64 11.45
N ILE A 65 6.92 -11.69 10.51
CA ILE A 65 7.73 -10.47 10.62
C ILE A 65 7.30 -9.63 11.83
N LEU A 66 6.00 -9.45 12.04
CA LEU A 66 5.47 -8.68 13.17
C LEU A 66 5.83 -9.34 14.51
N GLU A 67 5.74 -10.67 14.61
CA GLU A 67 6.12 -11.42 15.81
C GLU A 67 7.60 -11.19 16.13
N ARG A 68 8.49 -11.38 15.15
CA ARG A 68 9.94 -11.14 15.30
C ARG A 68 10.28 -9.72 15.72
N LEU A 69 9.56 -8.73 15.20
CA LEU A 69 9.76 -7.32 15.56
C LEU A 69 9.18 -6.99 16.95
N SER A 70 8.14 -7.70 17.38
CA SER A 70 7.47 -7.46 18.66
C SER A 70 8.19 -8.05 19.88
N SER A 71 9.32 -8.75 19.69
CA SER A 71 10.14 -9.36 20.77
C SER A 71 9.37 -10.33 21.68
N ARG A 72 8.35 -11.01 21.13
CA ARG A 72 7.65 -12.14 21.78
C ARG A 72 8.19 -13.46 21.27
#